data_AF-A0A970PQE6-F1
#
_entry.id   AF-A0A970PQE6-F1
#
_cell.length_a   1.000
_cell.length_b   1.000
_cell.length_c   1.000
_cell.angle_alpha   90.00
_cell.angle_beta   90.00
_cell.angle_gamma   90.00
#
_symmetry.space_group_name_H-M   'P 1'
#
loop_
_entity.id
_entity.type
_entity.pdbx_description
1 polymer ?
#
loop_
_entity_poly.entity_id
_entity_poly.type
_entity_poly.pdbx_seq_one_letter_code
_entity_poly.pdbx_strand_id
1 'polypeptide(L)'
;MPKAIKPDTEISQEMASLLHQEIWETLPEEQEAELKEKIQEAAQAQGLPMSNLIAPEGSQADNRVMMQYFEWYLPNDGQHWKRLKEDAKHLKSLGVGGVWIPPFCKGTGDNDVGYGVYDLYDLGEFDQKGTVRTKYGDKKELMAAISALHRQGIQVYGDAVLNHKAGADGTEVFQAVKVNPENRLEDLGEPYDIEGWTQFTFPGRKGKYSAFTWNFHHFNGVSFDNRTGESGIFRILGENKGFSENVSGEHGNFDYLMFANIDYRHQDTIDETLRWGSWVLKELDLDGMRMDAVKHIDANFMEVFVRHMRLSAQKPLYFVAEYWDSEEDALSAYIQRMEGLLALFDVALHFRFVEAADKGKDFDLRTI
;
A
#
# COMPACT_ATOMS: atom_id res chain seq x y z
N MET A 1 -10.99 24.13 18.80
CA MET A 1 -12.00 23.36 18.06
C MET A 1 -11.36 22.89 16.77
N PRO A 2 -11.19 21.58 16.53
CA PRO A 2 -10.70 21.10 15.25
C PRO A 2 -11.81 21.36 14.21
N LYS A 3 -11.49 22.17 13.20
CA LYS A 3 -12.39 22.36 12.06
C LYS A 3 -12.55 21.01 11.38
N ALA A 4 -13.79 20.54 11.24
CA ALA A 4 -14.11 19.43 10.36
C ALA A 4 -13.47 19.72 8.99
N ILE A 5 -12.73 18.74 8.47
CA ILE A 5 -12.21 18.77 7.12
C ILE A 5 -13.45 18.81 6.22
N LYS A 6 -13.75 19.98 5.66
CA LYS A 6 -14.68 20.04 4.53
C LYS A 6 -13.92 19.46 3.33
N PRO A 7 -14.50 18.50 2.59
CA PRO A 7 -13.96 18.16 1.28
C PRO A 7 -14.08 19.43 0.43
N ASP A 8 -12.96 20.06 0.11
CA ASP A 8 -12.95 21.20 -0.79
C ASP A 8 -13.14 20.69 -2.23
N THR A 9 -14.18 21.24 -2.87
CA THR A 9 -14.60 21.14 -4.29
C THR A 9 -15.48 19.95 -4.69
N GLU A 10 -16.61 20.25 -5.35
CA GLU A 10 -17.57 19.29 -5.97
C GLU A 10 -16.86 18.24 -6.84
N ILE A 11 -15.72 18.60 -7.44
CA ILE A 11 -14.83 17.73 -8.21
C ILE A 11 -14.42 16.48 -7.40
N SER A 12 -14.24 16.59 -6.08
CA SER A 12 -13.77 15.46 -5.25
C SER A 12 -14.85 14.41 -4.98
N GLN A 13 -16.13 14.78 -4.93
CA GLN A 13 -17.22 13.83 -4.67
C GLN A 13 -17.69 13.15 -5.96
N GLU A 14 -17.76 13.90 -7.05
CA GLU A 14 -18.08 13.38 -8.37
C GLU A 14 -16.99 12.42 -8.86
N MET A 15 -15.70 12.80 -8.74
CA MET A 15 -14.60 11.89 -9.06
C MET A 15 -14.54 10.68 -8.14
N ALA A 16 -14.78 10.82 -6.83
CA ALA A 16 -14.82 9.66 -5.94
C ALA A 16 -15.94 8.68 -6.36
N SER A 17 -17.14 9.20 -6.66
CA SER A 17 -18.25 8.37 -7.14
C SER A 17 -17.94 7.66 -8.47
N LEU A 18 -17.27 8.34 -9.40
CA LEU A 18 -16.90 7.76 -10.70
C LEU A 18 -15.75 6.75 -10.59
N LEU A 19 -14.73 7.06 -9.79
CA LEU A 19 -13.63 6.14 -9.47
C LEU A 19 -14.12 4.89 -8.75
N HIS A 20 -15.17 5.00 -7.93
CA HIS A 20 -15.80 3.83 -7.32
C HIS A 20 -16.52 2.99 -8.37
N GLN A 21 -17.25 3.60 -9.31
CA GLN A 21 -17.89 2.86 -10.40
C GLN A 21 -16.88 2.09 -11.27
N GLU A 22 -15.69 2.66 -11.52
CA GLU A 22 -14.59 2.00 -12.26
C GLU A 22 -14.08 0.71 -11.57
N ILE A 23 -14.15 0.62 -10.25
CA ILE A 23 -13.73 -0.59 -9.50
C ILE A 23 -14.82 -1.66 -9.49
N TRP A 24 -16.08 -1.24 -9.43
CA TRP A 24 -17.24 -2.10 -9.19
C TRP A 24 -17.90 -2.65 -10.45
N GLU A 25 -17.96 -1.82 -11.48
CA GLU A 25 -18.54 -2.16 -12.77
C GLU A 25 -17.39 -2.09 -13.77
N THR A 26 -17.25 -3.11 -14.61
CA THR A 26 -16.49 -2.92 -15.85
C THR A 26 -17.27 -1.89 -16.65
N LEU A 27 -16.94 -0.61 -16.45
CA LEU A 27 -17.58 0.48 -17.19
C LEU A 27 -17.51 0.12 -18.67
N PRO A 28 -18.57 0.33 -19.46
CA PRO A 28 -18.46 0.26 -20.91
C PRO A 28 -17.26 1.10 -21.37
N GLU A 29 -16.49 0.61 -22.36
CA GLU A 29 -15.24 1.25 -22.80
C GLU A 29 -15.39 2.76 -23.05
N GLU A 30 -16.54 3.20 -23.57
CA GLU A 30 -16.85 4.62 -23.80
C GLU A 30 -16.93 5.44 -22.50
N GLN A 31 -17.49 4.87 -21.42
CA GLN A 31 -17.60 5.54 -20.12
C GLN A 31 -16.27 5.55 -19.37
N GLU A 32 -15.47 4.48 -19.50
CA GLU A 32 -14.11 4.44 -18.98
C GLU A 32 -13.24 5.51 -19.66
N ALA A 33 -13.33 5.64 -20.98
CA ALA A 33 -12.62 6.66 -21.75
C ALA A 33 -13.02 8.09 -21.33
N GLU A 34 -14.33 8.35 -21.15
CA GLU A 34 -14.83 9.64 -20.67
C GLU A 34 -14.31 9.96 -19.26
N LEU A 35 -14.26 8.96 -18.37
CA LEU A 35 -13.71 9.12 -17.02
C LEU A 35 -12.22 9.44 -17.05
N LYS A 36 -11.43 8.69 -17.84
CA LYS A 36 -9.99 8.93 -18.02
C LYS A 36 -9.72 10.34 -18.57
N GLU A 37 -10.53 10.80 -19.52
CA GLU A 37 -10.44 12.16 -20.07
C GLU A 37 -10.71 13.22 -18.99
N LYS A 38 -11.80 13.09 -18.21
CA LYS A 38 -12.12 14.00 -17.10
C LYS A 38 -11.02 14.05 -16.04
N ILE A 39 -10.43 12.90 -15.70
CA ILE A 39 -9.31 12.83 -14.75
C ILE A 39 -8.10 13.58 -15.31
N GLN A 40 -7.79 13.40 -16.59
CA GLN A 40 -6.68 14.06 -17.26
C GLN A 40 -6.88 15.58 -17.36
N GLU A 41 -8.10 16.04 -17.63
CA GLU A 41 -8.47 17.47 -17.61
C GLU A 41 -8.34 18.07 -16.20
N ALA A 42 -8.86 17.38 -15.19
CA ALA A 42 -8.75 17.81 -13.79
C ALA A 42 -7.29 17.90 -13.33
N ALA A 43 -6.45 16.95 -13.74
CA ALA A 43 -5.01 16.96 -13.49
C ALA A 43 -4.32 18.16 -14.16
N GLN A 44 -4.64 18.42 -15.43
CA GLN A 44 -4.08 19.54 -16.19
C GLN A 44 -4.49 20.89 -15.60
N ALA A 45 -5.75 21.05 -15.21
CA ALA A 45 -6.27 22.25 -14.56
C ALA A 45 -5.53 22.57 -13.24
N GLN A 46 -5.05 21.53 -12.55
CA GLN A 46 -4.26 21.66 -11.32
C GLN A 46 -2.74 21.70 -11.55
N GLY A 47 -2.27 21.54 -12.80
CA GLY A 47 -0.85 21.43 -13.12
C GLY A 47 -0.17 20.20 -12.53
N LEU A 48 -0.92 19.11 -12.32
CA LEU A 48 -0.45 17.88 -11.70
C LEU A 48 -0.16 16.80 -12.75
N PRO A 49 1.01 16.13 -12.71
CA PRO A 49 1.30 15.03 -13.61
C PRO A 49 0.53 13.77 -13.21
N MET A 50 -0.08 13.07 -14.18
CA MET A 50 -0.68 11.74 -14.02
C MET A 50 0.31 10.60 -14.30
N SER A 51 1.61 10.89 -14.19
CA SER A 51 2.67 9.90 -14.30
C SER A 51 3.85 10.31 -13.40
N ASN A 52 4.73 9.36 -13.10
CA ASN A 52 5.99 9.72 -12.44
C ASN A 52 6.76 10.71 -13.32
N LEU A 53 7.25 11.80 -12.72
CA LEU A 53 7.98 12.82 -13.46
C LEU A 53 9.26 12.22 -14.05
N ILE A 54 9.31 12.15 -15.37
CA ILE A 54 10.53 11.88 -16.12
C ILE A 54 11.10 13.24 -16.54
N ALA A 55 12.39 13.47 -16.29
CA ALA A 55 13.05 14.70 -16.70
C ALA A 55 12.93 14.88 -18.23
N PRO A 56 12.49 16.05 -18.73
CA PRO A 56 12.41 16.29 -20.16
C PRO A 56 13.78 16.13 -20.84
N GLU A 57 13.78 15.62 -22.08
CA GLU A 57 14.99 15.56 -22.89
C GLU A 57 15.64 16.95 -22.99
N GLY A 58 16.94 17.02 -22.70
CA GLY A 58 17.72 18.27 -22.75
C GLY A 58 17.65 19.15 -21.48
N SER A 59 16.94 18.73 -20.43
CA SER A 59 17.02 19.37 -19.11
C SER A 59 18.39 19.11 -18.45
N GLN A 60 18.84 20.05 -17.61
CA GLN A 60 20.05 19.84 -16.81
C GLN A 60 19.78 18.68 -15.82
N ALA A 61 20.57 17.61 -15.91
CA ALA A 61 20.34 16.39 -15.13
C ALA A 61 20.38 16.68 -13.61
N ASP A 62 19.21 16.65 -12.97
CA ASP A 62 19.05 16.54 -11.52
C ASP A 62 18.91 15.05 -11.16
N ASN A 63 20.02 14.32 -11.20
CA ASN A 63 20.02 12.89 -10.88
C ASN A 63 19.60 12.69 -9.41
N ARG A 64 18.52 11.95 -9.20
CA ARG A 64 18.02 11.64 -7.86
C ARG A 64 18.29 10.19 -7.51
N VAL A 65 18.93 9.98 -6.36
CA VAL A 65 19.13 8.65 -5.79
C VAL A 65 18.07 8.41 -4.71
N MET A 66 17.33 7.33 -4.83
CA MET A 66 16.44 6.84 -3.78
C MET A 66 17.23 5.98 -2.78
N MET A 67 16.93 6.11 -1.49
CA MET A 67 17.49 5.24 -0.44
C MET A 67 16.38 4.61 0.39
N GLN A 68 16.35 3.27 0.45
CA GLN A 68 15.61 2.54 1.48
C GLN A 68 16.33 2.77 2.82
N TYR A 69 15.68 3.45 3.76
CA TYR A 69 16.31 3.83 5.02
C TYR A 69 15.90 2.94 6.19
N PHE A 70 15.95 1.63 5.97
CA PHE A 70 15.76 0.62 7.00
C PHE A 70 16.26 -0.75 6.51
N GLU A 71 16.48 -1.63 7.46
CA GLU A 71 16.71 -3.05 7.20
C GLU A 71 15.93 -3.88 8.23
N TRP A 72 15.81 -5.19 8.01
CA TRP A 72 14.91 -6.06 8.76
C TRP A 72 15.24 -6.11 10.27
N TYR A 73 16.52 -6.18 10.59
CA TYR A 73 17.06 -6.47 11.92
C TYR A 73 17.28 -5.23 12.78
N LEU A 74 16.75 -4.07 12.38
CA LEU A 74 16.87 -2.85 13.16
C LEU A 74 16.34 -3.08 14.59
N PRO A 75 17.02 -2.54 15.62
CA PRO A 75 16.59 -2.71 16.99
C PRO A 75 15.21 -2.10 17.22
N ASN A 76 14.36 -2.77 18.00
CA ASN A 76 13.12 -2.21 18.52
C ASN A 76 13.40 -1.28 19.72
N ASP A 77 14.05 -0.14 19.47
CA ASP A 77 14.40 0.85 20.50
C ASP A 77 13.66 2.19 20.33
N GLY A 78 12.83 2.32 19.30
CA GLY A 78 12.07 3.54 19.00
C GLY A 78 12.94 4.75 18.66
N GLN A 79 14.22 4.57 18.29
CA GLN A 79 15.11 5.68 17.97
C GLN A 79 15.31 5.90 16.47
N HIS A 80 14.66 5.11 15.61
CA HIS A 80 14.90 5.15 14.16
C HIS A 80 14.59 6.50 13.53
N TRP A 81 13.48 7.14 13.91
CA TRP A 81 13.14 8.48 13.41
C TRP A 81 14.15 9.54 13.86
N LYS A 82 14.75 9.40 15.04
CA LYS A 82 15.82 10.30 15.48
C LYS A 82 17.09 10.10 14.66
N ARG A 83 17.48 8.85 14.38
CA ARG A 83 18.62 8.53 13.50
C ARG A 83 18.43 9.17 12.12
N LEU A 84 17.28 8.95 11.49
CA LEU A 84 16.96 9.53 10.18
C LEU A 84 17.02 11.06 10.20
N LYS A 85 16.46 11.68 11.24
CA LYS A 85 16.53 13.15 11.42
C LYS A 85 17.96 13.66 11.50
N GLU A 86 18.82 12.99 12.26
CA GLU A 86 20.23 13.37 12.46
C GLU A 86 21.07 13.16 11.20
N ASP A 87 20.74 12.14 10.39
CA ASP A 87 21.47 11.76 9.20
C ASP A 87 21.09 12.54 7.93
N ALA A 88 20.00 13.32 7.95
CA ALA A 88 19.47 14.03 6.78
C ALA A 88 20.51 14.84 5.99
N LYS A 89 21.44 15.54 6.69
CA LYS A 89 22.52 16.31 6.04
C LYS A 89 23.54 15.41 5.36
N HIS A 90 23.89 14.29 6.00
CA HIS A 90 24.83 13.33 5.45
C HIS A 90 24.23 12.65 4.20
N LEU A 91 22.96 12.23 4.26
CA LEU A 91 22.23 11.72 3.08
C LEU A 91 22.29 12.68 1.89
N LYS A 92 22.03 13.98 2.12
CA LYS A 92 22.11 14.96 1.05
C LYS A 92 23.51 15.08 0.45
N SER A 93 24.55 14.99 1.29
CA SER A 93 25.95 15.03 0.83
C SER A 93 26.34 13.85 -0.06
N LEU A 94 25.63 12.71 0.05
CA LEU A 94 25.77 11.54 -0.82
C LEU A 94 24.98 11.64 -2.13
N GLY A 95 24.20 12.70 -2.32
CA GLY A 95 23.35 12.87 -3.51
C GLY A 95 21.96 12.22 -3.40
N VAL A 96 21.55 11.78 -2.20
CA VAL A 96 20.21 11.25 -1.98
C VAL A 96 19.17 12.34 -2.29
N GLY A 97 18.22 12.01 -3.16
CA GLY A 97 17.12 12.87 -3.58
C GLY A 97 15.77 12.43 -3.00
N GLY A 98 15.65 11.16 -2.59
CA GLY A 98 14.44 10.60 -1.99
C GLY A 98 14.75 9.49 -0.99
N VAL A 99 13.96 9.38 0.06
CA VAL A 99 14.07 8.33 1.09
C VAL A 99 12.75 7.56 1.16
N TRP A 100 12.84 6.25 1.00
CA TRP A 100 11.77 5.32 1.36
C TRP A 100 11.91 4.95 2.85
N ILE A 101 10.92 5.37 3.65
CA ILE A 101 10.83 5.06 5.08
C ILE A 101 10.05 3.74 5.30
N PRO A 102 10.34 2.96 6.35
CA PRO A 102 9.60 1.73 6.63
C PRO A 102 8.12 2.03 6.95
N PRO A 103 7.24 1.00 6.96
CA PRO A 103 5.86 1.18 7.38
C PRO A 103 5.79 1.84 8.76
N PHE A 104 5.03 2.93 8.84
CA PHE A 104 5.08 3.87 9.96
C PHE A 104 3.79 3.85 10.80
N CYS A 105 2.83 3.01 10.43
CA CYS A 105 1.58 2.77 11.13
C CYS A 105 1.75 1.68 12.20
N LYS A 106 0.84 1.64 13.19
CA LYS A 106 0.86 0.64 14.26
C LYS A 106 0.64 -0.77 13.68
N GLY A 107 1.59 -1.66 13.91
CA GLY A 107 1.52 -3.08 13.58
C GLY A 107 0.93 -3.93 14.71
N THR A 108 1.20 -5.23 14.70
CA THR A 108 0.71 -6.19 15.71
C THR A 108 1.35 -6.02 17.10
N GLY A 109 2.42 -5.25 17.18
CA GLY A 109 3.16 -4.91 18.40
C GLY A 109 4.27 -3.89 18.11
N ASP A 110 5.10 -3.57 19.10
CA ASP A 110 6.23 -2.64 18.93
C ASP A 110 7.44 -3.29 18.25
N ASN A 111 7.50 -4.61 18.19
CA ASN A 111 8.54 -5.40 17.54
C ASN A 111 8.25 -5.71 16.06
N ASP A 112 7.04 -5.43 15.59
CA ASP A 112 6.63 -5.60 14.20
C ASP A 112 7.46 -4.71 13.28
N VAL A 113 7.93 -5.23 12.14
CA VAL A 113 8.63 -4.43 11.11
C VAL A 113 7.65 -3.47 10.43
N GLY A 114 6.35 -3.70 10.57
CA GLY A 114 5.27 -2.81 10.17
C GLY A 114 4.39 -3.39 9.06
N TYR A 115 4.81 -4.50 8.44
CA TYR A 115 4.01 -5.22 7.45
C TYR A 115 2.81 -5.96 8.07
N GLY A 116 2.86 -6.30 9.37
CA GLY A 116 1.69 -6.76 10.10
C GLY A 116 0.78 -5.59 10.52
N VAL A 117 0.26 -4.81 9.56
CA VAL A 117 -0.44 -3.55 9.84
C VAL A 117 -1.77 -3.77 10.60
N TYR A 118 -1.91 -3.13 11.76
CA TYR A 118 -3.13 -3.15 12.56
C TYR A 118 -3.99 -1.92 12.29
N ASP A 119 -3.46 -0.72 12.50
CA ASP A 119 -4.20 0.55 12.42
C ASP A 119 -3.46 1.59 11.59
N LEU A 120 -3.97 1.82 10.38
CA LEU A 120 -3.41 2.76 9.40
C LEU A 120 -3.41 4.23 9.88
N TYR A 121 -4.25 4.58 10.84
CA TYR A 121 -4.32 5.96 11.38
C TYR A 121 -3.49 6.17 12.64
N ASP A 122 -2.86 5.12 13.19
CA ASP A 122 -2.00 5.21 14.36
C ASP A 122 -0.53 5.26 13.95
N LEU A 123 0.01 6.47 13.81
CA LEU A 123 1.41 6.71 13.40
C LEU A 123 2.40 6.60 14.59
N GLY A 124 2.07 5.79 15.59
CA GLY A 124 2.75 5.79 16.88
C GLY A 124 2.26 6.90 17.82
N GLU A 125 0.95 7.17 17.82
CA GLU A 125 0.30 8.24 18.59
C GLU A 125 -0.59 7.70 19.72
N PHE A 126 -1.16 6.50 19.55
CA PHE A 126 -2.15 5.95 20.47
C PHE A 126 -1.63 4.72 21.20
N ASP A 127 -2.06 4.53 22.45
CA ASP A 127 -1.79 3.32 23.22
C ASP A 127 -2.64 2.16 22.66
N GLN A 128 -2.03 1.38 21.77
CA GLN A 128 -2.63 0.25 21.07
C GLN A 128 -1.58 -0.84 20.88
N LYS A 129 -1.98 -2.11 21.03
CA LYS A 129 -1.08 -3.27 20.94
C LYS A 129 0.10 -3.21 21.91
N GLY A 130 -0.17 -2.70 23.12
CA GLY A 130 0.79 -2.67 24.23
C GLY A 130 1.84 -1.55 24.14
N THR A 131 1.70 -0.61 23.20
CA THR A 131 2.66 0.49 23.01
C THR A 131 1.98 1.75 22.45
N VAL A 132 2.56 2.92 22.74
CA VAL A 132 2.25 4.16 22.02
C VAL A 132 3.03 4.21 20.71
N ARG A 133 4.36 4.18 20.79
CA ARG A 133 5.26 4.24 19.62
C ARG A 133 5.14 3.00 18.73
N THR A 134 5.55 3.13 17.47
CA THR A 134 5.88 1.97 16.63
C THR A 134 7.30 1.47 16.95
N LYS A 135 7.79 0.45 16.23
CA LYS A 135 9.19 0.01 16.27
C LYS A 135 10.17 1.18 16.09
N TYR A 136 9.79 2.15 15.28
CA TYR A 136 10.66 3.22 14.76
C TYR A 136 10.65 4.51 15.59
N GLY A 137 9.58 4.76 16.36
CA GLY A 137 9.42 5.94 17.20
C GLY A 137 7.96 6.41 17.26
N ASP A 138 7.73 7.61 17.80
CA ASP A 138 6.40 8.23 17.86
C ASP A 138 6.12 9.13 16.64
N LYS A 139 4.85 9.54 16.49
CA LYS A 139 4.40 10.41 15.39
C LYS A 139 5.16 11.74 15.31
N LYS A 140 5.51 12.34 16.46
CA LYS A 140 6.21 13.64 16.47
C LYS A 140 7.64 13.49 15.98
N GLU A 141 8.29 12.39 16.36
CA GLU A 141 9.63 12.05 15.90
C GLU A 141 9.64 11.78 14.38
N LEU A 142 8.66 11.04 13.87
CA LEU A 142 8.46 10.81 12.43
C LEU A 142 8.33 12.13 11.66
N MET A 143 7.40 13.01 12.06
CA MET A 143 7.20 14.31 11.41
C MET A 143 8.45 15.20 11.48
N ALA A 144 9.21 15.12 12.58
CA ALA A 144 10.46 15.86 12.74
C ALA A 144 11.59 15.33 11.82
N ALA A 145 11.60 14.03 11.54
CA ALA A 145 12.52 13.40 10.58
C ALA A 145 12.19 13.82 9.14
N ILE A 146 10.91 13.74 8.75
CA ILE A 146 10.42 14.18 7.44
C ILE A 146 10.77 15.66 7.22
N SER A 147 10.45 16.51 8.19
CA SER A 147 10.80 17.94 8.14
C SER A 147 12.31 18.18 8.01
N ALA A 148 13.17 17.29 8.54
CA ALA A 148 14.62 17.42 8.42
C ALA A 148 15.11 17.05 7.03
N LEU A 149 14.54 16.01 6.41
CA LEU A 149 14.81 15.63 5.02
C LEU A 149 14.37 16.73 4.05
N HIS A 150 13.17 17.27 4.21
CA HIS A 150 12.68 18.38 3.38
C HIS A 150 13.55 19.63 3.46
N ARG A 151 14.08 19.97 4.65
CA ARG A 151 15.05 21.08 4.79
C ARG A 151 16.35 20.86 4.02
N GLN A 152 16.66 19.63 3.64
CA GLN A 152 17.80 19.29 2.77
C GLN A 152 17.39 19.10 1.30
N GLY A 153 16.11 19.30 0.96
CA GLY A 153 15.56 19.02 -0.36
C GLY A 153 15.59 17.53 -0.71
N ILE A 154 15.34 16.66 0.28
CA ILE A 154 15.17 15.21 0.11
C ILE A 154 13.67 14.91 0.20
N GLN A 155 13.14 14.19 -0.79
CA GLN A 155 11.75 13.73 -0.81
C GLN A 155 11.54 12.54 0.13
N VAL A 156 10.32 12.34 0.64
CA VAL A 156 9.98 11.19 1.48
C VAL A 156 8.86 10.36 0.85
N TYR A 157 9.12 9.05 0.71
CA TYR A 157 8.17 8.07 0.21
C TYR A 157 7.73 7.17 1.36
N GLY A 158 6.44 7.23 1.70
CA GLY A 158 5.86 6.40 2.76
C GLY A 158 5.56 4.98 2.27
N ASP A 159 5.82 3.97 3.09
CA ASP A 159 5.42 2.59 2.79
C ASP A 159 3.91 2.39 3.02
N ALA A 160 3.21 1.92 1.98
CA ALA A 160 1.77 1.69 1.99
C ALA A 160 1.49 0.18 1.98
N VAL A 161 1.19 -0.36 3.16
CA VAL A 161 0.82 -1.76 3.36
C VAL A 161 -0.70 -1.88 3.32
N LEU A 162 -1.22 -2.28 2.17
CA LEU A 162 -2.65 -2.23 1.85
C LEU A 162 -3.27 -3.60 1.55
N ASN A 163 -2.48 -4.67 1.48
CA ASN A 163 -3.00 -5.99 1.12
C ASN A 163 -3.88 -6.63 2.21
N HIS A 164 -3.46 -6.49 3.48
CA HIS A 164 -4.06 -7.21 4.59
C HIS A 164 -4.09 -6.38 5.87
N LYS A 165 -4.83 -6.86 6.88
CA LYS A 165 -4.82 -6.32 8.24
C LYS A 165 -4.51 -7.44 9.23
N ALA A 166 -3.71 -7.12 10.25
CA ALA A 166 -3.24 -8.07 11.25
C ALA A 166 -3.56 -7.63 12.69
N GLY A 167 -3.72 -8.61 13.58
CA GLY A 167 -3.94 -8.36 15.00
C GLY A 167 -5.30 -7.75 15.31
N ALA A 168 -6.39 -8.31 14.77
CA ALA A 168 -7.75 -7.90 15.10
C ALA A 168 -8.02 -7.88 16.62
N ASP A 169 -9.00 -7.08 17.05
CA ASP A 169 -9.39 -6.94 18.46
C ASP A 169 -10.34 -8.04 18.93
N GLY A 170 -11.03 -8.69 17.99
CA GLY A 170 -11.96 -9.78 18.26
C GLY A 170 -12.17 -10.68 17.05
N THR A 171 -12.89 -11.77 17.30
CA THR A 171 -13.29 -12.75 16.30
C THR A 171 -14.74 -12.57 15.87
N GLU A 172 -15.06 -13.05 14.68
CA GLU A 172 -16.43 -13.13 14.14
C GLU A 172 -16.66 -14.52 13.54
N VAL A 173 -17.92 -14.97 13.53
CA VAL A 173 -18.31 -16.24 12.92
C VAL A 173 -18.94 -15.95 11.56
N PHE A 174 -18.42 -16.59 10.51
CA PHE A 174 -18.90 -16.43 9.15
C PHE A 174 -18.65 -17.69 8.32
N GLN A 175 -19.42 -17.85 7.24
CA GLN A 175 -19.23 -18.91 6.26
C GLN A 175 -17.95 -18.69 5.48
N ALA A 176 -17.13 -19.74 5.38
CA ALA A 176 -15.95 -19.76 4.54
C ALA A 176 -15.78 -21.14 3.91
N VAL A 177 -14.94 -21.21 2.88
CA VAL A 177 -14.47 -22.45 2.28
C VAL A 177 -12.95 -22.49 2.30
N LYS A 178 -12.38 -23.63 2.70
CA LYS A 178 -10.93 -23.83 2.64
C LYS A 178 -10.53 -24.07 1.19
N VAL A 179 -9.51 -23.38 0.70
CA VAL A 179 -9.02 -23.50 -0.69
C VAL A 179 -7.63 -24.10 -0.75
N ASN A 180 -7.27 -24.64 -1.93
CA ASN A 180 -5.97 -25.24 -2.18
C ASN A 180 -4.87 -24.16 -2.19
N PRO A 181 -3.83 -24.27 -1.34
CA PRO A 181 -2.71 -23.34 -1.35
C PRO A 181 -1.88 -23.33 -2.64
N GLU A 182 -2.00 -24.31 -3.52
CA GLU A 182 -1.32 -24.30 -4.84
C GLU A 182 -2.25 -23.89 -5.99
N ASN A 183 -3.56 -23.82 -5.73
CA ASN A 183 -4.56 -23.35 -6.68
C ASN A 183 -5.77 -22.77 -5.94
N ARG A 184 -5.79 -21.45 -5.69
CA ARG A 184 -6.76 -20.84 -4.78
C ARG A 184 -8.18 -20.74 -5.37
N LEU A 185 -8.34 -21.20 -6.60
CA LEU A 185 -9.63 -21.40 -7.27
C LEU A 185 -10.26 -22.77 -6.96
N GLU A 186 -9.50 -23.69 -6.35
CA GLU A 186 -9.97 -25.02 -5.98
C GLU A 186 -10.39 -25.07 -4.51
N ASP A 187 -11.67 -25.34 -4.28
CA ASP A 187 -12.23 -25.57 -2.95
C ASP A 187 -11.86 -26.98 -2.44
N LEU A 188 -11.39 -27.08 -1.19
CA LEU A 188 -10.97 -28.34 -0.55
C LEU A 188 -12.09 -29.04 0.25
N GLY A 189 -13.34 -28.59 0.09
CA GLY A 189 -14.50 -29.16 0.76
C GLY A 189 -15.72 -28.27 0.68
N GLU A 190 -16.77 -28.68 1.39
CA GLU A 190 -17.99 -27.89 1.51
C GLU A 190 -17.78 -26.68 2.44
N PRO A 191 -18.47 -25.55 2.20
CA PRO A 191 -18.46 -24.42 3.10
C PRO A 191 -18.89 -24.74 4.54
N TYR A 192 -18.27 -24.06 5.51
CA TYR A 192 -18.61 -24.18 6.92
C TYR A 192 -18.34 -22.88 7.69
N ASP A 193 -18.91 -22.79 8.89
CA ASP A 193 -18.72 -21.64 9.77
C ASP A 193 -17.35 -21.73 10.47
N ILE A 194 -16.49 -20.76 10.19
CA ILE A 194 -15.23 -20.55 10.91
C ILE A 194 -15.36 -19.40 11.89
N GLU A 195 -14.46 -19.33 12.86
CA GLU A 195 -14.27 -18.16 13.72
C GLU A 195 -12.98 -17.43 13.32
N GLY A 196 -13.10 -16.31 12.61
CA GLY A 196 -11.96 -15.57 12.06
C GLY A 196 -11.67 -14.26 12.80
N TRP A 197 -10.40 -13.85 12.81
CA TRP A 197 -9.93 -12.60 13.41
C TRP A 197 -10.14 -11.40 12.47
N THR A 198 -11.37 -10.86 12.43
CA THR A 198 -11.77 -9.81 11.48
C THR A 198 -12.32 -8.54 12.13
N GLN A 199 -12.49 -8.50 13.46
CA GLN A 199 -13.05 -7.34 14.13
C GLN A 199 -11.95 -6.33 14.52
N PHE A 200 -11.90 -5.17 13.88
CA PHE A 200 -10.96 -4.07 14.22
C PHE A 200 -11.74 -2.84 14.68
N THR A 201 -11.58 -2.49 15.96
CA THR A 201 -12.35 -1.42 16.63
C THR A 201 -11.49 -0.24 17.10
N PHE A 202 -10.17 -0.41 17.15
CA PHE A 202 -9.20 0.64 17.47
C PHE A 202 -9.50 1.39 18.78
N PRO A 203 -9.64 0.66 19.91
CA PRO A 203 -10.13 1.24 21.16
C PRO A 203 -9.19 2.32 21.74
N GLY A 204 -7.89 2.27 21.45
CA GLY A 204 -6.93 3.29 21.88
C GLY A 204 -7.06 4.60 21.10
N ARG A 205 -7.38 4.52 19.79
CA ARG A 205 -7.56 5.70 18.92
C ARG A 205 -8.91 6.38 19.09
N LYS A 206 -9.94 5.65 19.53
CA LYS A 206 -11.29 6.21 19.87
C LYS A 206 -11.90 7.03 18.74
N GLY A 207 -11.78 6.55 17.50
CA GLY A 207 -12.35 7.21 16.32
C GLY A 207 -11.65 8.51 15.89
N LYS A 208 -10.49 8.87 16.48
CA LYS A 208 -9.72 10.01 16.01
C LYS A 208 -9.25 9.76 14.56
N TYR A 209 -9.34 10.80 13.72
CA TYR A 209 -9.11 10.80 12.26
C TYR A 209 -10.15 10.04 11.42
N SER A 210 -10.52 8.82 11.82
CA SER A 210 -11.58 8.02 11.20
C SER A 210 -12.37 7.23 12.24
N ALA A 211 -13.70 7.24 12.14
CA ALA A 211 -14.58 6.44 13.00
C ALA A 211 -14.83 5.03 12.43
N PHE A 212 -14.24 4.70 11.28
CA PHE A 212 -14.42 3.43 10.61
C PHE A 212 -13.90 2.26 11.44
N THR A 213 -14.67 1.18 11.48
CA THR A 213 -14.33 -0.09 12.14
C THR A 213 -14.43 -1.21 11.13
N TRP A 214 -13.54 -2.20 11.21
CA TRP A 214 -13.52 -3.31 10.28
C TRP A 214 -14.25 -4.53 10.87
N ASN A 215 -14.95 -5.26 10.00
CA ASN A 215 -15.58 -6.54 10.29
C ASN A 215 -15.35 -7.49 9.09
N PHE A 216 -15.83 -8.72 9.16
CA PHE A 216 -15.62 -9.73 8.11
C PHE A 216 -16.14 -9.33 6.72
N HIS A 217 -17.09 -8.40 6.60
CA HIS A 217 -17.56 -7.90 5.30
C HIS A 217 -16.49 -7.09 4.54
N HIS A 218 -15.43 -6.63 5.19
CA HIS A 218 -14.34 -5.89 4.53
C HIS A 218 -13.16 -6.77 4.10
N PHE A 219 -13.26 -8.08 4.32
CA PHE A 219 -12.22 -9.05 3.99
C PHE A 219 -12.76 -10.15 3.08
N ASN A 220 -11.90 -10.75 2.25
CA ASN A 220 -12.27 -11.87 1.40
C ASN A 220 -11.53 -13.19 1.74
N GLY A 221 -10.56 -13.14 2.65
CA GLY A 221 -9.88 -14.34 3.13
C GLY A 221 -9.19 -14.19 4.48
N VAL A 222 -9.03 -15.30 5.18
CA VAL A 222 -8.24 -15.43 6.43
C VAL A 222 -7.40 -16.71 6.42
N SER A 223 -6.41 -16.80 7.32
CA SER A 223 -5.49 -17.96 7.41
C SER A 223 -5.78 -18.97 8.52
N PHE A 224 -6.72 -18.64 9.41
CA PHE A 224 -6.85 -19.35 10.67
C PHE A 224 -8.30 -19.40 11.14
N ASP A 225 -8.79 -20.60 11.43
CA ASP A 225 -10.04 -20.82 12.13
C ASP A 225 -9.78 -20.95 13.63
N ASN A 226 -10.14 -19.94 14.39
CA ASN A 226 -9.97 -19.88 15.84
C ASN A 226 -10.80 -20.94 16.59
N ARG A 227 -11.90 -21.41 15.99
CA ARG A 227 -12.79 -22.40 16.61
C ARG A 227 -12.14 -23.77 16.69
N THR A 228 -11.49 -24.18 15.60
CA THR A 228 -10.88 -25.52 15.47
C THR A 228 -9.36 -25.51 15.68
N GLY A 229 -8.72 -24.35 15.58
CA GLY A 229 -7.27 -24.21 15.57
C GLY A 229 -6.62 -24.57 14.22
N GLU A 230 -7.42 -24.66 13.16
CA GLU A 230 -6.96 -25.05 11.83
C GLU A 230 -6.31 -23.87 11.10
N SER A 231 -5.11 -24.11 10.55
CA SER A 231 -4.48 -23.22 9.58
C SER A 231 -4.80 -23.63 8.15
N GLY A 232 -4.98 -22.65 7.28
CA GLY A 232 -5.30 -22.85 5.87
C GLY A 232 -5.40 -21.53 5.14
N ILE A 233 -5.98 -21.57 3.94
CA ILE A 233 -6.50 -20.37 3.27
C ILE A 233 -8.01 -20.55 3.25
N PHE A 234 -8.73 -19.66 3.92
CA PHE A 234 -10.18 -19.69 4.01
C PHE A 234 -10.73 -18.51 3.22
N ARG A 235 -11.39 -18.78 2.09
CA ARG A 235 -12.09 -17.78 1.31
C ARG A 235 -13.46 -17.51 1.96
N ILE A 236 -13.70 -16.26 2.32
CA ILE A 236 -14.95 -15.83 2.97
C ILE A 236 -16.07 -15.85 1.94
N LEU A 237 -17.24 -16.37 2.33
CA LEU A 237 -18.41 -16.43 1.48
C LEU A 237 -19.43 -15.35 1.85
N GLY A 238 -20.20 -14.92 0.86
CA GLY A 238 -21.21 -13.88 1.00
C GLY A 238 -21.62 -13.33 -0.36
N GLU A 239 -22.61 -12.43 -0.37
CA GLU A 239 -23.00 -11.71 -1.58
C GLU A 239 -21.81 -10.88 -2.10
N ASN A 240 -21.49 -11.02 -3.39
CA ASN A 240 -20.37 -10.36 -4.06
C ASN A 240 -18.98 -10.63 -3.42
N LYS A 241 -18.82 -11.71 -2.65
CA LYS A 241 -17.54 -12.15 -2.06
C LYS A 241 -16.75 -13.06 -3.00
N GLY A 242 -15.43 -13.04 -2.86
CA GLY A 242 -14.48 -13.82 -3.65
C GLY A 242 -13.11 -13.18 -3.67
N PHE A 243 -12.12 -13.88 -4.21
CA PHE A 243 -10.84 -13.25 -4.51
C PHE A 243 -10.97 -12.34 -5.73
N SER A 244 -10.21 -11.25 -5.76
CA SER A 244 -10.10 -10.39 -6.93
C SER A 244 -9.49 -11.18 -8.09
N GLU A 245 -10.02 -11.00 -9.30
CA GLU A 245 -9.48 -11.59 -10.52
C GLU A 245 -8.35 -10.73 -11.13
N ASN A 246 -8.16 -9.50 -10.65
CA ASN A 246 -7.19 -8.52 -11.17
C ASN A 246 -5.84 -8.58 -10.42
N VAL A 247 -5.34 -9.78 -10.16
CA VAL A 247 -4.12 -10.06 -9.37
C VAL A 247 -3.19 -11.01 -10.14
N SER A 248 -2.01 -11.34 -9.58
CA SER A 248 -1.14 -12.37 -10.16
C SER A 248 -1.88 -13.71 -10.28
N GLY A 249 -1.69 -14.39 -11.42
CA GLY A 249 -2.23 -15.73 -11.68
C GLY A 249 -1.44 -16.87 -11.04
N GLU A 250 -0.34 -16.57 -10.33
CA GLU A 250 0.40 -17.53 -9.53
C GLU A 250 -0.54 -18.28 -8.57
N HIS A 251 -0.34 -19.58 -8.45
CA HIS A 251 -1.23 -20.49 -7.70
C HIS A 251 -2.72 -20.33 -8.07
N GLY A 252 -3.01 -20.11 -9.36
CA GLY A 252 -4.36 -19.91 -9.90
C GLY A 252 -4.92 -18.51 -9.65
N ASN A 253 -4.75 -17.99 -8.43
CA ASN A 253 -5.10 -16.64 -8.02
C ASN A 253 -4.28 -16.27 -6.78
N PHE A 254 -3.58 -15.13 -6.82
CA PHE A 254 -2.69 -14.72 -5.74
C PHE A 254 -3.17 -13.53 -4.92
N ASP A 255 -4.48 -13.26 -4.86
CA ASP A 255 -5.04 -12.21 -4.00
C ASP A 255 -4.68 -12.46 -2.52
N TYR A 256 -5.01 -13.66 -2.02
CA TYR A 256 -4.69 -14.00 -0.64
C TYR A 256 -3.19 -14.21 -0.41
N LEU A 257 -2.60 -13.41 0.48
CA LEU A 257 -1.23 -13.59 0.96
C LEU A 257 -1.17 -14.01 2.43
N MET A 258 -1.71 -13.21 3.34
CA MET A 258 -1.62 -13.42 4.79
C MET A 258 -2.66 -12.63 5.60
N PHE A 259 -2.80 -12.98 6.87
CA PHE A 259 -3.70 -12.34 7.85
C PHE A 259 -5.16 -12.22 7.36
N ALA A 260 -5.84 -11.10 7.61
CA ALA A 260 -7.16 -10.81 7.06
C ALA A 260 -7.00 -10.02 5.76
N ASN A 261 -7.28 -10.67 4.63
CA ASN A 261 -7.06 -10.15 3.28
C ASN A 261 -8.16 -9.16 2.89
N ILE A 262 -7.78 -7.93 2.54
CA ILE A 262 -8.71 -6.82 2.33
C ILE A 262 -9.50 -7.04 1.03
N ASP A 263 -10.83 -6.89 1.07
CA ASP A 263 -11.69 -7.02 -0.11
C ASP A 263 -11.85 -5.66 -0.81
N TYR A 264 -11.01 -5.39 -1.80
CA TYR A 264 -11.08 -4.19 -2.65
C TYR A 264 -12.19 -4.20 -3.69
N ARG A 265 -13.11 -5.16 -3.59
CA ARG A 265 -14.41 -5.15 -4.26
C ARG A 265 -15.52 -4.78 -3.28
N HIS A 266 -15.19 -4.18 -2.14
CA HIS A 266 -16.16 -3.65 -1.18
C HIS A 266 -16.01 -2.14 -1.06
N GLN A 267 -17.13 -1.41 -1.15
CA GLN A 267 -17.14 0.04 -1.31
C GLN A 267 -16.55 0.70 -0.07
N ASP A 268 -17.05 0.34 1.10
CA ASP A 268 -16.54 0.86 2.37
C ASP A 268 -15.02 0.69 2.54
N THR A 269 -14.47 -0.41 2.02
CA THR A 269 -13.03 -0.69 2.03
C THR A 269 -12.26 0.25 1.11
N ILE A 270 -12.75 0.45 -0.12
CA ILE A 270 -12.18 1.37 -1.10
C ILE A 270 -12.21 2.79 -0.54
N ASP A 271 -13.39 3.27 -0.14
CA ASP A 271 -13.65 4.62 0.39
C ASP A 271 -12.72 4.92 1.58
N GLU A 272 -12.63 3.99 2.53
CA GLU A 272 -11.81 4.17 3.73
C GLU A 272 -10.31 4.18 3.39
N THR A 273 -9.87 3.37 2.43
CA THR A 273 -8.46 3.31 2.02
C THR A 273 -8.06 4.57 1.25
N LEU A 274 -8.92 5.07 0.35
CA LEU A 274 -8.71 6.35 -0.33
C LEU A 274 -8.66 7.51 0.67
N ARG A 275 -9.58 7.52 1.63
CA ARG A 275 -9.61 8.52 2.72
C ARG A 275 -8.31 8.48 3.52
N TRP A 276 -7.83 7.30 3.88
CA TRP A 276 -6.56 7.14 4.60
C TRP A 276 -5.39 7.68 3.78
N GLY A 277 -5.29 7.32 2.49
CA GLY A 277 -4.20 7.75 1.61
C GLY A 277 -4.12 9.28 1.54
N SER A 278 -5.26 9.94 1.28
CA SER A 278 -5.35 11.40 1.23
C SER A 278 -5.02 12.04 2.57
N TRP A 279 -5.45 11.43 3.68
CA TRP A 279 -5.11 11.91 5.02
C TRP A 279 -3.61 11.80 5.30
N VAL A 280 -2.98 10.65 5.05
CA VAL A 280 -1.59 10.39 5.44
C VAL A 280 -0.60 11.20 4.61
N LEU A 281 -0.86 11.36 3.31
CA LEU A 281 -0.07 12.23 2.43
C LEU A 281 -0.03 13.66 2.98
N LYS A 282 -1.18 14.17 3.41
CA LYS A 282 -1.31 15.52 3.98
C LYS A 282 -0.73 15.63 5.39
N GLU A 283 -1.03 14.66 6.25
CA GLU A 283 -0.63 14.68 7.67
C GLU A 283 0.89 14.64 7.83
N LEU A 284 1.57 13.88 6.97
CA LEU A 284 3.02 13.71 6.99
C LEU A 284 3.77 14.54 5.95
N ASP A 285 3.05 15.22 5.05
CA ASP A 285 3.63 15.93 3.88
C ASP A 285 4.49 15.01 2.99
N LEU A 286 4.05 13.77 2.76
CA LEU A 286 4.78 12.79 1.96
C LEU A 286 4.84 13.21 0.48
N ASP A 287 5.95 12.92 -0.18
CA ASP A 287 6.19 13.25 -1.60
C ASP A 287 5.90 12.09 -2.55
N GLY A 288 5.35 11.01 -1.99
CA GLY A 288 5.12 9.77 -2.71
C GLY A 288 4.91 8.58 -1.78
N MET A 289 4.75 7.41 -2.39
CA MET A 289 4.58 6.16 -1.67
C MET A 289 5.37 5.02 -2.33
N ARG A 290 5.88 4.11 -1.50
CA ARG A 290 6.24 2.76 -1.89
C ARG A 290 5.04 1.87 -1.62
N MET A 291 4.54 1.17 -2.65
CA MET A 291 3.36 0.31 -2.55
C MET A 291 3.79 -1.14 -2.29
N ASP A 292 3.35 -1.70 -1.17
CA ASP A 292 3.64 -3.07 -0.76
C ASP A 292 2.74 -4.08 -1.49
N ALA A 293 3.31 -5.22 -1.87
CA ALA A 293 2.59 -6.43 -2.26
C ALA A 293 1.58 -6.23 -3.41
N VAL A 294 1.85 -5.36 -4.39
CA VAL A 294 0.83 -4.94 -5.36
C VAL A 294 0.37 -6.06 -6.30
N LYS A 295 1.14 -7.14 -6.43
CA LYS A 295 0.71 -8.33 -7.21
C LYS A 295 -0.43 -9.11 -6.54
N HIS A 296 -0.67 -8.83 -5.25
CA HIS A 296 -1.72 -9.43 -4.42
C HIS A 296 -2.93 -8.51 -4.26
N ILE A 297 -2.86 -7.27 -4.74
CA ILE A 297 -3.93 -6.26 -4.59
C ILE A 297 -4.61 -6.09 -5.94
N ASP A 298 -5.94 -5.93 -5.94
CA ASP A 298 -6.70 -5.65 -7.16
C ASP A 298 -6.09 -4.47 -7.93
N ALA A 299 -5.66 -4.74 -9.17
CA ALA A 299 -4.96 -3.74 -9.98
C ALA A 299 -5.85 -2.56 -10.40
N ASN A 300 -7.17 -2.73 -10.55
CA ASN A 300 -8.08 -1.60 -10.79
C ASN A 300 -8.13 -0.68 -9.57
N PHE A 301 -8.21 -1.25 -8.37
CA PHE A 301 -8.13 -0.47 -7.15
C PHE A 301 -6.78 0.29 -7.05
N MET A 302 -5.65 -0.34 -7.41
CA MET A 302 -4.35 0.35 -7.41
C MET A 302 -4.29 1.53 -8.38
N GLU A 303 -4.84 1.38 -9.58
CA GLU A 303 -4.94 2.47 -10.57
C GLU A 303 -5.74 3.65 -10.01
N VAL A 304 -6.92 3.37 -9.47
CA VAL A 304 -7.80 4.36 -8.85
C VAL A 304 -7.14 5.02 -7.64
N PHE A 305 -6.49 4.24 -6.78
CA PHE A 305 -5.79 4.76 -5.61
C PHE A 305 -4.73 5.78 -6.00
N VAL A 306 -3.86 5.46 -6.95
CA VAL A 306 -2.77 6.36 -7.38
C VAL A 306 -3.32 7.62 -8.03
N ARG A 307 -4.33 7.52 -8.90
CA ARG A 307 -4.99 8.68 -9.52
C ARG A 307 -5.60 9.59 -8.46
N HIS A 308 -6.36 9.03 -7.52
CA HIS A 308 -6.97 9.77 -6.42
C HIS A 308 -5.92 10.51 -5.58
N MET A 309 -4.82 9.83 -5.22
CA MET A 309 -3.75 10.43 -4.44
C MET A 309 -3.11 11.63 -5.16
N ARG A 310 -2.81 11.48 -6.45
CA ARG A 310 -2.22 12.58 -7.24
C ARG A 310 -3.17 13.77 -7.29
N LEU A 311 -4.45 13.55 -7.56
CA LEU A 311 -5.46 14.61 -7.65
C LEU A 311 -5.72 15.30 -6.30
N SER A 312 -5.52 14.59 -5.19
CA SER A 312 -5.81 15.10 -3.85
C SER A 312 -4.62 15.81 -3.19
N ALA A 313 -3.39 15.49 -3.57
CA ALA A 313 -2.19 15.95 -2.87
C ALA A 313 -1.75 17.39 -3.20
N GLN A 314 -2.29 18.01 -4.26
CA GLN A 314 -1.93 19.37 -4.72
C GLN A 314 -0.41 19.55 -4.97
N LYS A 315 0.34 18.45 -5.09
CA LYS A 315 1.77 18.43 -5.44
C LYS A 315 2.08 17.18 -6.27
N PRO A 316 3.12 17.21 -7.12
CA PRO A 316 3.58 16.01 -7.82
C PRO A 316 4.00 14.92 -6.83
N LEU A 317 3.44 13.72 -7.00
CA LEU A 317 3.78 12.54 -6.20
C LEU A 317 4.58 11.54 -7.02
N TYR A 318 5.50 10.85 -6.36
CA TYR A 318 6.23 9.71 -6.92
C TYR A 318 5.70 8.39 -6.33
N PHE A 319 5.39 7.42 -7.19
CA PHE A 319 4.96 6.09 -6.76
C PHE A 319 5.92 5.03 -7.28
N VAL A 320 6.35 4.12 -6.41
CA VAL A 320 7.04 2.90 -6.79
C VAL A 320 6.35 1.71 -6.13
N ALA A 321 6.16 0.61 -6.84
CA ALA A 321 5.46 -0.55 -6.34
C ALA A 321 6.36 -1.79 -6.34
N GLU A 322 6.14 -2.64 -5.34
CA GLU A 322 6.74 -3.96 -5.25
C GLU A 322 5.80 -4.99 -5.87
N TYR A 323 6.03 -5.25 -7.16
CA TYR A 323 5.53 -6.43 -7.84
C TYR A 323 6.66 -7.47 -7.87
N TRP A 324 6.67 -8.39 -6.91
CA TRP A 324 7.78 -9.33 -6.75
C TRP A 324 7.68 -10.53 -7.69
N ASP A 325 8.19 -10.34 -8.90
CA ASP A 325 8.31 -11.36 -9.94
C ASP A 325 9.55 -11.07 -10.79
N SER A 326 10.32 -12.11 -11.13
CA SER A 326 11.50 -11.98 -11.99
C SER A 326 11.17 -12.09 -13.48
N GLU A 327 9.95 -12.49 -13.83
CA GLU A 327 9.52 -12.63 -15.23
C GLU A 327 9.23 -11.25 -15.85
N GLU A 328 10.00 -10.88 -16.86
CA GLU A 328 9.91 -9.59 -17.55
C GLU A 328 8.52 -9.34 -18.16
N ASP A 329 7.84 -10.39 -18.63
CA ASP A 329 6.50 -10.30 -19.20
C ASP A 329 5.46 -9.91 -18.15
N ALA A 330 5.57 -10.44 -16.92
CA ALA A 330 4.66 -10.11 -15.82
C ALA A 330 4.84 -8.64 -15.38
N LEU A 331 6.09 -8.20 -15.20
CA LEU A 331 6.43 -6.81 -14.87
C LEU A 331 5.96 -5.85 -15.98
N SER A 332 6.21 -6.20 -17.24
CA SER A 332 5.81 -5.39 -18.40
C SER A 332 4.30 -5.27 -18.52
N ALA A 333 3.56 -6.36 -18.33
CA ALA A 333 2.11 -6.36 -18.35
C ALA A 333 1.53 -5.44 -17.27
N TYR A 334 2.08 -5.47 -16.05
CA TYR A 334 1.64 -4.59 -14.98
C TYR A 334 1.99 -3.12 -15.24
N ILE A 335 3.19 -2.80 -15.75
CA ILE A 335 3.56 -1.43 -16.13
C ILE A 335 2.64 -0.89 -17.22
N GLN A 336 2.33 -1.69 -18.24
CA GLN A 336 1.42 -1.31 -19.33
C GLN A 336 0.02 -1.04 -18.80
N ARG A 337 -0.50 -1.90 -17.92
CA ARG A 337 -1.79 -1.69 -17.26
C ARG A 337 -1.84 -0.39 -16.47
N MET A 338 -0.78 -0.08 -15.73
CA MET A 338 -0.73 1.13 -14.89
C MET A 338 -0.47 2.41 -15.70
N GLU A 339 -0.26 2.34 -17.02
CA GLU A 339 -0.12 3.49 -17.93
C GLU A 339 0.87 4.57 -17.44
N GLY A 340 1.94 4.17 -16.73
CA GLY A 340 2.96 5.09 -16.19
C GLY A 340 2.58 5.83 -14.89
N LEU A 341 1.46 5.46 -14.23
CA LEU A 341 1.04 6.00 -12.94
C LEU A 341 2.07 5.77 -11.82
N LEU A 342 2.78 4.64 -11.89
CA LEU A 342 3.82 4.23 -10.94
C LEU A 342 4.99 3.55 -11.65
N ALA A 343 6.12 3.42 -10.94
CA ALA A 343 7.26 2.60 -11.34
C ALA A 343 7.23 1.26 -10.60
N LEU A 344 7.94 0.24 -11.10
CA LEU A 344 8.20 -1.00 -10.38
C LEU A 344 9.65 -1.06 -9.91
N PHE A 345 9.90 -1.76 -8.81
CA PHE A 345 11.25 -2.25 -8.55
C PHE A 345 11.65 -3.25 -9.63
N ASP A 346 12.89 -3.14 -10.12
CA ASP A 346 13.43 -4.04 -11.14
C ASP A 346 13.92 -5.35 -10.50
N VAL A 347 12.96 -6.24 -10.25
CA VAL A 347 13.21 -7.54 -9.61
C VAL A 347 13.96 -8.48 -10.57
N ALA A 348 13.72 -8.38 -11.88
CA ALA A 348 14.47 -9.12 -12.89
C ALA A 348 15.97 -8.80 -12.81
N LEU A 349 16.34 -7.51 -12.80
CA LEU A 349 17.73 -7.08 -12.66
C LEU A 349 18.33 -7.48 -11.30
N HIS A 350 17.56 -7.43 -10.21
CA HIS A 350 18.00 -7.95 -8.92
C HIS A 350 18.47 -9.42 -9.04
N PHE A 351 17.65 -10.28 -9.63
CA PHE A 351 18.01 -11.70 -9.80
C PHE A 351 19.14 -11.91 -10.82
N ARG A 352 19.31 -11.03 -11.81
CA ARG A 352 20.53 -11.01 -12.65
C ARG A 352 21.79 -10.72 -11.84
N PHE A 353 21.74 -9.77 -10.91
CA PHE A 353 22.87 -9.51 -10.01
C PHE A 353 23.15 -10.68 -9.07
N VAL A 354 22.12 -11.35 -8.55
CA VAL A 354 22.27 -12.57 -7.74
C VAL A 354 22.92 -13.68 -8.55
N GLU A 355 22.43 -13.95 -9.76
CA GLU A 355 22.98 -14.95 -10.66
C GLU A 355 24.45 -14.66 -11.02
N ALA A 356 24.78 -13.39 -11.29
CA ALA A 356 26.14 -12.96 -11.55
C ALA A 356 27.07 -13.14 -10.34
N ALA A 357 26.59 -12.85 -9.13
CA ALA A 357 27.34 -13.07 -7.90
C ALA A 357 27.63 -14.57 -7.66
N ASP A 358 26.64 -15.43 -7.91
CA ASP A 358 26.75 -16.89 -7.71
C ASP A 358 27.66 -17.56 -8.75
N LYS A 359 27.55 -17.16 -10.03
CA LYS A 359 28.38 -17.69 -11.12
C LYS A 359 29.77 -17.05 -11.18
N GLY A 360 29.97 -15.90 -10.55
CA GLY A 360 31.22 -15.16 -10.58
C GLY A 360 31.71 -14.90 -12.00
N LYS A 361 32.95 -15.30 -12.31
CA LYS A 361 33.57 -15.07 -13.63
C LYS A 361 32.89 -15.80 -14.80
N ASP A 362 32.06 -16.81 -14.51
CA ASP A 362 31.41 -17.64 -15.53
C ASP A 362 30.05 -17.05 -15.96
N PHE A 363 29.59 -15.95 -15.34
CA PHE A 363 28.43 -15.19 -15.78
C PHE A 363 28.73 -14.40 -17.06
N ASP A 364 27.80 -14.40 -18.02
CA ASP A 364 27.92 -13.56 -19.22
C ASP A 364 27.44 -12.14 -18.92
N LEU A 365 28.36 -11.21 -18.67
CA LEU A 365 28.03 -9.80 -18.37
C LEU A 365 27.24 -9.08 -19.48
N ARG A 366 27.09 -9.67 -20.68
CA ARG A 366 26.24 -9.12 -21.75
C ARG A 366 24.76 -9.40 -21.55
N THR A 367 24.40 -10.30 -20.64
CA THR A 367 23.02 -10.70 -20.33
C THR A 367 22.52 -10.10 -19.01
N ILE A 368 23.22 -9.08 -18.50
CA ILE A 368 22.81 -8.37 -17.28
C ILE A 368 21.60 -7.49 -17.52
#